data_AF-A0A662J7W0-F1
#
_entry.id   AF-A0A662J7W0-F1
#
_cell.length_a   1.000
_cell.length_b   1.000
_cell.length_c   1.000
_cell.angle_alpha   90.00
_cell.angle_beta   90.00
_cell.angle_gamma   90.00
#
_symmetry.space_group_name_H-M   'P 1'
#
loop_
_entity.id
_entity.type
_entity.pdbx_description
1 polymer ?
#
loop_
_entity_poly.entity_id
_entity_poly.type
_entity_poly.pdbx_seq_one_letter_code
_entity_poly.pdbx_strand_id
1 'polypeptide(L)'
;MEVEWLVTVFIAVVFPFFLTSLSLYTARLVKGPTIPDMILAVDCISYDLALFMALLAIYFKSSFLIVGSISLALWAYALDLYAAKWMEGRELGD
;
A
#
# COMPACT_ATOMS: atom_id res chain seq x y z
N MET A 1 -16.92 -25.05 -1.73
CA MET A 1 -15.86 -25.59 -0.87
C MET A 1 -14.47 -25.32 -1.44
N GLU A 2 -14.24 -25.52 -2.74
CA GLU A 2 -12.91 -25.30 -3.33
C GLU A 2 -12.44 -23.84 -3.37
N VAL A 3 -13.34 -22.89 -3.67
CA VAL A 3 -12.96 -21.47 -3.84
C VAL A 3 -12.54 -20.81 -2.51
N GLU A 4 -13.28 -21.03 -1.42
CA GLU A 4 -12.92 -20.43 -0.12
C GLU A 4 -11.61 -20.98 0.44
N TRP A 5 -11.36 -22.27 0.22
CA TRP A 5 -10.10 -22.90 0.58
C TRP A 5 -8.95 -22.36 -0.27
N LEU A 6 -9.14 -22.22 -1.59
CA LEU A 6 -8.15 -21.63 -2.50
C LEU A 6 -7.79 -20.20 -2.08
N VAL A 7 -8.78 -19.37 -1.75
CA VAL A 7 -8.57 -17.99 -1.29
C VAL A 7 -7.77 -17.97 0.02
N THR A 8 -8.10 -18.85 0.97
CA THR A 8 -7.40 -18.90 2.26
C THR A 8 -5.94 -19.35 2.10
N VAL A 9 -5.69 -20.37 1.28
CA VAL A 9 -4.33 -20.83 0.96
C VAL A 9 -3.54 -19.75 0.24
N PHE A 10 -4.17 -19.06 -0.73
CA PHE A 10 -3.54 -17.94 -1.44
C PHE A 10 -3.14 -16.82 -0.48
N ILE A 11 -4.04 -16.39 0.41
CA ILE A 11 -3.75 -15.36 1.42
C ILE A 11 -2.60 -15.82 2.34
N ALA A 12 -2.63 -17.07 2.81
CA ALA A 12 -1.59 -17.60 3.69
C ALA A 12 -0.21 -17.66 3.03
N VAL A 13 -0.14 -17.96 1.73
CA VAL A 13 1.12 -17.98 0.95
C VAL A 13 1.63 -16.57 0.69
N VAL A 14 0.73 -15.61 0.38
CA VAL A 14 1.11 -14.22 0.06
C VAL A 14 1.52 -13.43 1.32
N PHE A 15 0.92 -13.72 2.47
CA PHE A 15 1.17 -13.03 3.73
C PHE A 15 2.66 -12.90 4.13
N PRO A 16 3.51 -13.96 4.08
CA PRO A 16 4.94 -13.82 4.38
C PRO A 16 5.70 -12.94 3.37
N PHE A 17 5.32 -12.94 2.09
CA PHE A 17 5.88 -12.00 1.11
C PHE A 17 5.50 -10.57 1.46
N PHE A 18 4.28 -10.35 1.94
CA PHE A 18 3.81 -9.07 2.43
C PHE A 18 4.63 -8.53 3.60
N LEU A 19 4.85 -9.36 4.62
CA LEU A 19 5.69 -9.03 5.77
C LEU A 19 7.13 -8.71 5.36
N THR A 20 7.65 -9.46 4.39
CA THR A 20 9.00 -9.23 3.85
C THR A 20 9.07 -7.90 3.11
N SER A 21 8.10 -7.64 2.21
CA SER A 21 7.93 -6.40 1.46
C SER A 21 7.88 -5.18 2.39
N LEU A 22 6.97 -5.20 3.37
CA LEU A 22 6.79 -4.14 4.36
C LEU A 22 8.07 -3.88 5.16
N SER A 23 8.79 -4.94 5.55
CA SER A 23 10.06 -4.83 6.27
C SER A 23 11.16 -4.16 5.42
N LEU A 24 11.24 -4.53 4.15
CA LEU A 24 12.21 -3.93 3.21
C LEU A 24 11.90 -2.46 2.94
N TYR A 25 10.63 -2.10 2.72
CA TYR A 25 10.24 -0.71 2.51
C TYR A 25 10.44 0.13 3.78
N THR A 26 10.15 -0.41 4.96
CA THR A 26 10.43 0.27 6.24
C THR A 26 11.93 0.51 6.41
N ALA A 27 12.77 -0.47 6.07
CA ALA A 27 14.22 -0.30 6.10
C ALA A 27 14.69 0.79 5.11
N ARG A 28 14.10 0.85 3.91
CA ARG A 28 14.38 1.89 2.90
C ARG A 28 13.89 3.27 3.34
N LEU A 29 12.76 3.36 4.04
CA LEU A 29 12.24 4.60 4.60
C LEU A 29 13.19 5.19 5.65
N VAL A 30 13.73 4.36 6.55
CA VAL A 30 14.62 4.83 7.62
C VAL A 30 16.04 5.11 7.14
N LYS A 31 16.56 4.31 6.20
CA LYS A 31 17.95 4.39 5.71
C LYS A 31 18.06 5.00 4.30
N GLY A 32 17.00 5.63 3.81
CA GLY A 32 16.93 6.16 2.45
C GLY A 32 17.98 7.26 2.23
N PRO A 33 18.83 7.16 1.20
CA PRO A 33 19.86 8.18 0.94
C PRO A 33 19.27 9.45 0.31
N THR A 34 18.14 9.35 -0.39
CA THR A 34 17.48 10.48 -1.05
C THR A 34 16.04 10.64 -0.58
N ILE A 35 15.55 11.89 -0.54
CA ILE A 35 14.15 12.20 -0.24
C ILE A 35 13.18 11.48 -1.19
N PRO A 36 13.37 11.47 -2.52
CA PRO A 36 12.48 10.74 -3.41
C PRO A 36 12.44 9.22 -3.15
N ASP A 37 13.57 8.60 -2.79
CA ASP A 37 13.58 7.19 -2.39
C ASP A 37 12.70 6.92 -1.16
N MET A 38 12.70 7.85 -0.20
CA MET A 38 11.87 7.76 1.00
C MET A 38 10.39 7.94 0.67
N ILE A 39 10.04 8.89 -0.20
CA ILE A 39 8.66 9.13 -0.65
C ILE A 39 8.11 7.88 -1.36
N LEU A 40 8.88 7.30 -2.28
CA LEU A 40 8.51 6.05 -2.96
C LEU A 40 8.33 4.88 -1.99
N ALA A 41 9.13 4.82 -0.92
CA ALA A 41 8.95 3.79 0.12
C ALA A 41 7.64 3.98 0.89
N VAL A 42 7.23 5.22 1.19
CA VAL A 42 5.93 5.51 1.84
C VAL A 42 4.76 5.14 0.92
N ASP A 43 4.87 5.44 -0.37
CA ASP A 43 3.87 5.08 -1.38
C ASP A 43 3.65 3.56 -1.41
N CYS A 44 4.74 2.80 -1.56
CA CYS A 44 4.69 1.34 -1.56
C CYS A 44 4.07 0.77 -0.28
N ILE A 45 4.39 1.33 0.90
CA ILE A 45 3.79 0.92 2.18
C ILE A 45 2.28 1.21 2.22
N SER A 46 1.85 2.34 1.66
CA SER A 46 0.45 2.76 1.66
C SER A 46 -0.41 1.84 0.78
N TYR A 47 0.07 1.51 -0.43
CA TYR A 47 -0.63 0.55 -1.30
C TYR A 47 -0.57 -0.88 -0.77
N ASP A 48 0.54 -1.29 -0.14
CA ASP A 48 0.61 -2.56 0.57
C ASP A 48 -0.48 -2.61 1.67
N LEU A 49 -0.62 -1.55 2.48
CA LEU A 49 -1.66 -1.51 3.50
C LEU A 49 -3.08 -1.56 2.89
N ALA A 50 -3.32 -0.85 1.79
CA ALA A 50 -4.61 -0.87 1.10
C ALA A 50 -4.95 -2.29 0.58
N LEU A 51 -4.00 -2.98 -0.04
CA LEU A 51 -4.17 -4.35 -0.51
C LEU A 51 -4.41 -5.31 0.66
N PHE A 52 -3.68 -5.13 1.78
CA PHE A 52 -3.88 -5.94 2.97
C PHE A 52 -5.29 -5.78 3.55
N MET A 53 -5.80 -4.54 3.62
CA MET A 53 -7.18 -4.28 4.04
C MET A 53 -8.21 -4.92 3.11
N ALA A 54 -7.96 -4.91 1.80
CA ALA A 54 -8.84 -5.56 0.82
C ALA A 54 -8.85 -7.09 0.98
N LEU A 55 -7.69 -7.71 1.20
CA LEU A 55 -7.59 -9.15 1.47
C LEU A 55 -8.28 -9.53 2.79
N LEU A 56 -8.14 -8.71 3.84
CA LEU A 56 -8.86 -8.91 5.10
C LEU A 56 -10.39 -8.75 4.93
N ALA A 57 -10.84 -7.84 4.07
CA ALA A 57 -12.26 -7.68 3.76
C ALA A 57 -12.85 -8.99 3.20
N ILE A 58 -12.11 -9.65 2.29
CA ILE A 58 -12.46 -10.95 1.73
C ILE A 58 -12.43 -12.03 2.80
N TYR A 59 -11.37 -12.07 3.62
CA TYR A 59 -11.19 -13.08 4.67
C TYR A 59 -12.29 -13.03 5.74
N PHE A 60 -12.61 -11.84 6.25
CA PHE A 60 -13.68 -11.65 7.24
C PHE A 60 -15.09 -11.65 6.64
N LYS A 61 -15.23 -11.79 5.32
CA LYS A 61 -16.50 -11.69 4.60
C LYS A 61 -17.27 -10.40 4.95
N SER A 62 -16.53 -9.31 5.18
CA SER A 62 -17.07 -8.02 5.62
C SER A 62 -16.67 -6.91 4.66
N SER A 63 -17.67 -6.25 4.09
CA SER A 63 -17.47 -5.18 3.10
C SER A 63 -16.94 -3.88 3.71
N PHE A 64 -16.89 -3.74 5.03
CA PHE A 64 -16.53 -2.45 5.65
C PHE A 64 -15.07 -2.06 5.38
N LEU A 65 -14.17 -3.04 5.38
CA LEU A 65 -12.73 -2.83 5.18
C LEU A 65 -12.38 -2.37 3.75
N ILE A 66 -13.21 -2.69 2.75
CA ILE A 66 -12.97 -2.29 1.37
C ILE A 66 -13.11 -0.78 1.18
N VAL A 67 -14.04 -0.15 1.92
CA VAL A 67 -14.26 1.30 1.85
C VAL A 67 -13.02 2.04 2.34
N GLY A 68 -12.47 1.60 3.47
CA GLY A 68 -11.22 2.15 4.00
C GLY A 68 -10.02 1.92 3.07
N SER A 69 -9.93 0.74 2.46
CA SER A 69 -8.87 0.42 1.48
C SER A 69 -8.89 1.37 0.27
N ILE A 70 -10.08 1.58 -0.32
CA ILE A 70 -10.23 2.48 -1.48
C ILE A 70 -9.93 3.93 -1.08
N SER A 71 -10.43 4.39 0.06
CA SER A 71 -10.13 5.75 0.55
C SER A 71 -8.63 5.95 0.79
N LEU A 72 -7.94 4.97 1.35
CA LEU A 72 -6.49 5.04 1.58
C LEU A 72 -5.70 5.04 0.27
N ALA A 73 -6.11 4.22 -0.71
CA ALA A 73 -5.49 4.19 -2.05
C ALA A 73 -5.64 5.52 -2.80
N LEU A 74 -6.80 6.18 -2.70
CA LEU A 74 -7.02 7.50 -3.30
C LEU A 74 -6.18 8.59 -2.62
N TRP A 75 -6.00 8.47 -1.30
CA TRP A 75 -5.23 9.45 -0.54
C TRP A 75 -3.73 9.31 -0.76
N ALA A 76 -3.23 8.07 -0.84
CA ALA A 76 -1.85 7.77 -1.24
C ALA A 76 -1.55 8.38 -2.62
N TYR A 77 -2.39 8.10 -3.62
CA TYR A 77 -2.28 8.67 -4.95
C TYR A 77 -2.20 10.21 -4.96
N ALA A 78 -3.04 10.88 -4.17
CA ALA A 78 -3.03 12.34 -4.08
C ALA A 78 -1.73 12.88 -3.47
N LEU A 79 -1.18 12.19 -2.46
CA LEU A 79 0.11 12.53 -1.86
C LEU A 79 1.27 12.34 -2.86
N ASP A 80 1.25 11.29 -3.68
CA ASP A 80 2.31 11.08 -4.67
C ASP A 80 2.29 12.13 -5.77
N LEU A 81 1.09 12.51 -6.23
CA LEU A 81 0.96 13.60 -7.19
C LEU A 81 1.48 14.92 -6.61
N TYR A 82 1.18 15.19 -5.33
CA TYR A 82 1.71 16.34 -4.61
C TYR A 82 3.24 16.30 -4.52
N ALA A 83 3.80 15.15 -4.13
CA ALA A 83 5.24 14.96 -4.02
C ALA A 83 5.95 15.11 -5.37
N ALA A 84 5.37 14.57 -6.44
CA ALA A 84 5.89 14.71 -7.79
C ALA A 84 5.93 16.17 -8.25
N LYS A 85 4.84 16.93 -8.03
CA LYS A 85 4.80 18.37 -8.34
C LYS A 85 5.83 19.16 -7.51
N TRP A 86 5.98 18.81 -6.23
CA TRP A 86 7.00 19.41 -5.37
C TRP A 86 8.42 19.16 -5.88
N MET A 87 8.72 17.95 -6.35
CA MET A 87 10.02 17.61 -6.93
C MET A 87 10.29 18.30 -8.28
N GLU A 88 9.25 18.53 -9.08
CA GLU A 88 9.36 19.26 -10.36
C GLU A 88 9.59 20.77 -10.15
N GLY A 89 9.37 21.28 -8.93
CA GLY A 89 9.50 22.71 -8.62
C GLY A 89 8.40 23.56 -9.26
N ARG A 90 7.30 22.95 -9.70
CA ARG A 90 6.11 23.64 -10.25
C ARG A 90 5.09 23.89 -9.15
N GLU A 91 4.41 25.03 -9.21
CA GLU A 91 3.37 25.38 -8.23
C GLU A 91 2.16 24.45 -8.33
N LEU A 92 1.54 24.16 -7.17
CA LEU A 92 0.32 23.36 -7.09
C LEU A 92 -0.87 24.18 -7.59
N GLY A 93 -1.18 24.12 -8.89
CA GLY A 93 -2.39 24.78 -9.39
C GLY A 93 -2.49 25.02 -10.89
N ASP A 94 -1.39 24.88 -11.64
CA ASP A 94 -1.40 24.93 -13.10
C ASP A 94 -1.75 23.58 -13.75
#